data_AF-C1F4B3-F1
#
_entry.id   AF-C1F4B3-F1
#
_cell.length_a   1.000
_cell.length_b   1.000
_cell.length_c   1.000
_cell.angle_alpha   90.00
_cell.angle_beta   90.00
_cell.angle_gamma   90.00
#
_symmetry.space_group_name_H-M   'P 1'
#
loop_
_entity.id
_entity.type
_entity.pdbx_description
1 polymer ?
#
loop_
_entity_poly.entity_id
_entity_poly.type
_entity_poly.pdbx_seq_one_letter_code
_entity_poly.pdbx_strand_id
1 'polypeptide(L)'
;MCVIYHPISSDQEVVLGFESQSIPELRLIGRSDGAPERMVYYLTGAILACGGQMLSRRFHSDGSAAIECEFLRAHCVDIYGVLLAAGLHLSRSSHLKLAELCRCTHAMPGGFEDQRVILELEVMDQSSEFPAVSRRRSV
;
A
#
# COMPACT_ATOMS: atom_id res chain seq x y z
N MET A 1 4.68 12.37 8.09
CA MET A 1 5.43 13.13 9.10
C MET A 1 6.11 12.11 10.01
N CYS A 2 7.42 11.90 9.87
CA CYS A 2 8.21 11.14 10.85
C CYS A 2 8.74 12.17 11.86
N VAL A 3 8.26 12.13 13.11
CA VAL A 3 8.71 13.03 14.18
C VAL A 3 9.95 12.40 14.80
N ILE A 4 11.08 13.11 14.76
CA ILE A 4 12.33 12.68 15.40
C ILE A 4 12.30 13.19 16.85
N TYR A 5 12.18 12.29 17.84
CA TYR A 5 12.38 12.63 19.25
C TYR A 5 13.87 12.60 19.59
N HIS A 6 14.38 13.71 20.12
CA HIS A 6 15.66 13.76 20.83
C HIS A 6 15.47 13.26 22.27
N PRO A 7 16.39 12.44 22.82
CA PRO A 7 16.31 12.02 24.21
C PRO A 7 16.80 13.14 25.13
N ILE A 8 15.95 13.64 26.02
CA ILE A 8 16.35 14.53 27.12
C ILE A 8 16.35 13.72 28.42
N SER A 9 17.46 13.85 29.15
CA SER A 9 17.87 13.10 30.34
C SER A 9 17.02 13.38 31.58
N SER A 10 16.83 12.30 32.36
CA SER A 10 16.58 12.18 33.82
C SER A 10 15.46 12.98 34.51
N ASP A 11 14.63 12.20 35.23
CA ASP A 11 13.82 12.58 36.41
C ASP A 11 12.46 13.28 36.22
N GLN A 12 11.61 12.82 35.29
CA GLN A 12 10.16 13.09 35.39
C GLN A 12 9.33 11.85 35.08
N GLU A 13 8.30 11.65 35.92
CA GLU A 13 7.21 10.68 35.75
C GLU A 13 6.79 10.59 34.28
N VAL A 14 6.88 9.40 33.71
CA VAL A 14 6.37 9.10 32.37
C VAL A 14 4.85 9.15 32.45
N VAL A 15 4.31 10.36 32.34
CA VAL A 15 2.94 10.58 31.91
C VAL A 15 2.82 9.86 30.59
N LEU A 16 2.08 8.74 30.55
CA LEU A 16 1.65 8.07 29.34
C LEU A 16 0.73 9.04 28.59
N GLY A 17 1.33 10.04 27.95
CA GLY A 17 0.73 10.79 26.87
C GLY A 17 0.53 9.80 25.75
N PHE A 18 -0.62 9.14 25.74
CA PHE A 18 -1.14 8.45 24.57
C PHE A 18 -1.50 9.54 23.56
N GLU A 19 -0.49 10.19 22.97
CA GLU A 19 -0.69 11.00 21.79
C GLU A 19 -1.29 10.05 20.76
N SER A 20 -2.53 10.34 20.34
CA SER A 20 -3.25 9.60 19.32
C SER A 20 -2.36 9.41 18.10
N GLN A 21 -1.62 8.30 18.04
CA GLN A 21 -0.83 7.94 16.88
C GLN A 21 -1.84 7.68 15.77
N SER A 22 -2.02 8.66 14.90
CA SER A 22 -2.88 8.52 13.75
C SER A 22 -2.41 7.32 12.95
N ILE A 23 -3.33 6.39 12.69
CA ILE A 23 -3.06 5.22 11.87
C ILE A 23 -2.62 5.76 10.50
N PRO A 24 -1.38 5.51 10.04
CA PRO A 24 -0.92 5.99 8.75
C PRO A 24 -1.77 5.40 7.62
N GLU A 25 -2.34 6.29 6.80
CA GLU A 25 -3.05 5.93 5.58
C GLU A 25 -2.17 6.13 4.35
N LEU A 26 -1.98 5.07 3.56
CA LEU A 26 -1.25 5.10 2.30
C LEU A 26 -2.20 4.89 1.13
N ARG A 27 -2.41 5.95 0.36
CA ARG A 27 -3.12 5.89 -0.92
C ARG A 27 -2.15 5.73 -2.08
N LEU A 28 -2.32 4.64 -2.81
CA LEU A 28 -1.47 4.20 -3.90
C LEU A 28 -2.27 4.03 -5.19
N ILE A 29 -1.58 4.27 -6.29
CA ILE A 29 -2.10 4.05 -7.64
C ILE A 29 -1.09 3.19 -8.38
N GLY A 30 -1.57 2.08 -8.94
CA GLY A 30 -0.81 1.16 -9.76
C GLY A 30 -1.53 0.78 -11.04
N ARG A 31 -0.76 0.24 -11.99
CA ARG A 31 -1.26 -0.28 -13.26
C ARG A 31 -0.93 -1.76 -13.38
N SER A 32 -1.85 -2.53 -13.94
CA SER A 32 -1.64 -3.94 -14.26
C SER A 32 -1.65 -4.17 -15.76
N ASP A 33 -0.79 -5.07 -16.25
CA ASP A 33 -0.75 -5.49 -17.66
C ASP A 33 -1.95 -6.37 -18.06
N GLY A 34 -2.70 -6.87 -17.07
CA GLY A 34 -3.94 -7.62 -17.26
C GLY A 34 -5.13 -6.95 -16.57
N ALA A 35 -6.27 -7.66 -16.58
CA ALA A 35 -7.51 -7.16 -15.95
C ALA A 35 -7.29 -6.79 -14.46
N PRO A 36 -7.58 -5.54 -14.05
CA PRO A 36 -7.42 -5.07 -12.67
C PRO A 36 -8.12 -5.96 -11.64
N GLU A 37 -9.26 -6.53 -11.99
CA GLU A 37 -9.98 -7.46 -11.11
C GLU A 37 -9.13 -8.69 -10.74
N ARG A 38 -8.43 -9.29 -11.72
CA ARG A 38 -7.57 -10.45 -11.50
C ARG A 38 -6.39 -10.09 -10.62
N MET A 39 -5.80 -8.91 -10.84
CA MET A 39 -4.73 -8.37 -10.00
C MET A 39 -5.20 -8.22 -8.55
N VAL A 40 -6.39 -7.64 -8.33
CA VAL A 40 -7.00 -7.51 -7.00
C VAL A 40 -7.21 -8.87 -6.32
N TYR A 41 -7.71 -9.88 -7.04
CA TYR A 41 -7.86 -11.23 -6.48
C TYR A 41 -6.52 -11.86 -6.09
N TYR A 42 -5.50 -11.72 -6.95
CA TYR A 42 -4.15 -12.22 -6.65
C TYR A 42 -3.56 -11.53 -5.42
N LEU A 43 -3.59 -10.19 -5.41
CA LEU A 43 -3.07 -9.37 -4.32
C LEU A 43 -3.80 -9.64 -3.00
N THR A 44 -5.10 -9.95 -3.03
CA THR A 44 -5.85 -10.34 -1.83
C THR A 44 -5.19 -11.53 -1.13
N GLY A 45 -4.93 -12.62 -1.87
CA GLY A 45 -4.29 -13.81 -1.28
C GLY A 45 -2.86 -13.55 -0.82
N ALA A 46 -2.10 -12.81 -1.63
CA ALA A 46 -0.70 -12.52 -1.33
C ALA A 46 -0.53 -11.59 -0.12
N ILE A 47 -1.37 -10.57 0.03
CA ILE A 47 -1.36 -9.67 1.20
C ILE A 47 -1.76 -10.42 2.47
N LEU A 48 -2.79 -11.28 2.41
CA LEU A 48 -3.17 -12.12 3.56
C LEU A 48 -2.01 -13.03 4.00
N ALA A 49 -1.27 -13.60 3.04
CA ALA A 49 -0.09 -14.44 3.34
C ALA A 49 1.07 -13.67 3.99
N CYS A 50 1.16 -12.36 3.76
CA CYS A 50 2.13 -11.46 4.41
C CYS A 50 1.68 -10.91 5.77
N GLY A 51 0.54 -11.37 6.31
CA GLY A 51 0.02 -10.88 7.59
C GLY A 51 -0.84 -9.62 7.48
N GLY A 52 -1.24 -9.23 6.27
CA GLY A 52 -2.24 -8.18 6.06
C GLY A 52 -3.66 -8.69 6.29
N GLN A 53 -4.59 -7.78 6.51
CA GLN A 53 -6.02 -8.01 6.66
C GLN A 53 -6.77 -7.20 5.60
N MET A 54 -7.69 -7.85 4.89
CA MET A 54 -8.54 -7.15 3.91
C MET A 54 -9.64 -6.38 4.62
N LEU A 55 -9.82 -5.11 4.25
CA LEU A 55 -10.92 -4.26 4.69
C LEU A 55 -12.00 -4.18 3.61
N SER A 56 -11.61 -3.87 2.37
CA SER A 56 -12.55 -3.77 1.25
C SER A 56 -11.91 -4.16 -0.09
N ARG A 57 -12.77 -4.58 -1.03
CA ARG A 57 -12.44 -4.80 -2.45
C ARG A 57 -13.54 -4.13 -3.26
N ARG A 58 -13.17 -3.29 -4.21
CA ARG A 58 -14.11 -2.53 -5.05
C ARG A 58 -13.75 -2.76 -6.51
N PHE A 59 -14.77 -2.89 -7.34
CA PHE A 59 -14.63 -3.01 -8.79
C PHE A 59 -15.51 -1.93 -9.41
N HIS A 60 -14.92 -1.15 -10.31
CA HIS A 60 -15.54 0.03 -10.87
C HIS A 60 -15.96 -0.24 -12.32
N SER A 61 -17.02 0.42 -12.77
CA SER A 61 -17.54 0.26 -14.14
C SER A 61 -16.61 0.80 -15.22
N ASP A 62 -15.62 1.61 -14.84
CA ASP A 62 -14.56 2.11 -15.74
C ASP A 62 -13.43 1.08 -15.98
N GLY A 63 -13.55 -0.11 -15.39
CA GLY A 63 -12.57 -1.19 -15.51
C GLY A 63 -11.45 -1.11 -14.47
N SER A 64 -11.43 -0.10 -13.60
CA SER A 64 -10.52 -0.06 -12.47
C SER A 64 -11.00 -0.94 -11.31
N ALA A 65 -10.07 -1.29 -10.42
CA ALA A 65 -10.37 -2.05 -9.22
C ALA A 65 -9.56 -1.48 -8.05
N ALA A 66 -10.11 -1.52 -6.84
CA ALA A 66 -9.44 -1.04 -5.65
C ALA A 66 -9.44 -2.09 -4.54
N ILE A 67 -8.37 -2.09 -3.75
CA ILE A 67 -8.27 -2.84 -2.51
C ILE A 67 -7.96 -1.89 -1.36
N GLU A 68 -8.51 -2.23 -0.21
CA GLU A 68 -8.21 -1.59 1.05
C GLU A 68 -7.81 -2.67 2.03
N CYS A 69 -6.65 -2.50 2.65
CA CYS A 69 -6.13 -3.45 3.61
C CYS A 69 -5.45 -2.75 4.77
N GLU A 70 -5.30 -3.50 5.84
CA GLU A 70 -4.57 -3.11 7.03
C GLU A 70 -3.42 -4.09 7.25
N PHE A 71 -2.25 -3.61 7.66
CA PHE A 71 -1.14 -4.48 8.03
C PHE A 71 -0.29 -3.84 9.14
N LEU A 72 0.45 -4.66 9.88
CA LEU A 72 1.43 -4.15 10.84
C LEU A 72 2.62 -3.55 10.10
N ARG A 73 3.12 -2.41 10.57
CA ARG A 73 4.22 -1.69 9.93
C ARG A 73 5.47 -2.54 9.73
N ALA A 74 5.71 -3.54 10.59
CA ALA A 74 6.76 -4.54 10.41
C ALA A 74 6.71 -5.27 9.05
N HIS A 75 5.51 -5.46 8.48
CA HIS A 75 5.31 -6.14 7.19
C HIS A 75 5.42 -5.21 5.97
N CYS A 76 5.75 -3.92 6.13
CA CYS A 76 5.74 -2.96 5.02
C CYS A 76 6.66 -3.36 3.85
N VAL A 77 7.79 -4.01 4.13
CA VAL A 77 8.73 -4.49 3.10
C VAL A 77 8.14 -5.69 2.34
N ASP A 78 7.50 -6.63 3.04
CA ASP A 78 6.86 -7.79 2.43
C ASP A 78 5.68 -7.37 1.54
N ILE A 79 4.84 -6.46 2.05
CA ILE A 79 3.75 -5.86 1.28
C ILE A 79 4.30 -5.17 0.03
N TYR A 80 5.37 -4.38 0.17
CA TYR A 80 5.99 -3.75 -0.99
C TYR A 80 6.46 -4.78 -2.02
N GLY A 81 7.19 -5.79 -1.57
CA GLY A 81 7.74 -6.84 -2.42
C GLY A 81 6.65 -7.58 -3.18
N VAL A 82 5.55 -7.94 -2.51
CA VAL A 82 4.41 -8.62 -3.13
C VAL A 82 3.72 -7.76 -4.19
N LEU A 83 3.53 -6.46 -3.95
CA LEU A 83 2.96 -5.56 -4.96
C LEU A 83 3.80 -5.59 -6.24
N LEU A 84 5.13 -5.50 -6.12
CA LEU A 84 6.04 -5.54 -7.27
C LEU A 84 6.09 -6.92 -7.93
N ALA A 85 6.18 -7.99 -7.14
CA ALA A 85 6.24 -9.36 -7.63
C ALA A 85 4.95 -9.80 -8.35
N ALA A 86 3.81 -9.18 -8.01
CA ALA A 86 2.56 -9.37 -8.72
C ALA A 86 2.57 -8.81 -10.15
N GLY A 87 3.58 -8.00 -10.52
CA GLY A 87 3.62 -7.26 -11.78
C GLY A 87 2.81 -5.96 -11.72
N LEU A 88 2.58 -5.40 -10.52
CA LEU A 88 1.93 -4.10 -10.39
C LEU A 88 2.93 -2.97 -10.64
N HIS A 89 2.66 -2.17 -11.66
CA HIS A 89 3.43 -0.97 -11.97
C HIS A 89 2.90 0.21 -11.15
N LEU A 90 3.50 0.46 -9.99
CA LEU A 90 3.12 1.61 -9.16
C LEU A 90 3.49 2.93 -9.84
N SER A 91 2.66 3.95 -9.66
CA SER A 91 3.03 5.32 -9.99
C SER A 91 4.26 5.76 -9.18
N ARG A 92 5.04 6.70 -9.73
CA ARG A 92 6.26 7.22 -9.06
C ARG A 92 5.98 7.73 -7.65
N SER A 93 4.89 8.46 -7.46
CA SER A 93 4.47 8.96 -6.14
C SER A 93 4.14 7.83 -5.18
N SER A 94 3.49 6.76 -5.65
CA SER A 94 3.15 5.58 -4.84
C SER A 94 4.40 4.79 -4.43
N HIS A 95 5.33 4.58 -5.36
CA HIS A 95 6.64 4.00 -5.05
C HIS A 95 7.38 4.78 -3.95
N LEU A 96 7.43 6.12 -4.06
CA LEU A 96 8.11 6.95 -3.07
C LEU A 96 7.44 6.90 -1.70
N LYS A 97 6.10 6.94 -1.63
CA LYS A 97 5.37 6.82 -0.36
C LYS A 97 5.66 5.49 0.34
N LEU A 98 5.65 4.40 -0.41
CA LEU A 98 5.85 3.07 0.18
C LEU A 98 7.32 2.83 0.56
N ALA A 99 8.26 3.29 -0.27
CA ALA A 99 9.68 3.27 0.04
C ALA A 99 10.01 4.11 1.28
N GLU A 100 9.37 5.27 1.42
CA GLU A 100 9.52 6.14 2.60
C GLU A 100 8.97 5.48 3.86
N LEU A 101 7.82 4.80 3.77
CA LEU A 101 7.29 4.00 4.88
C LEU A 101 8.31 2.95 5.31
N CYS A 102 8.84 2.16 4.37
CA CYS A 102 9.87 1.15 4.63
C CYS A 102 11.12 1.74 5.28
N ARG A 103 11.59 2.89 4.75
CA ARG A 103 12.77 3.60 5.26
C ARG A 103 12.56 4.10 6.69
N CYS A 104 11.43 4.75 6.98
CA CYS A 104 11.14 5.20 8.34
C CYS A 104 10.96 4.01 9.28
N THR A 105 10.39 2.87 8.84
CA THR A 105 10.30 1.65 9.65
C THR A 105 11.68 1.16 10.09
N HIS A 106 12.65 1.14 9.18
CA HIS A 106 14.03 0.74 9.49
C HIS A 106 14.77 1.77 10.38
N ALA A 107 14.43 3.06 10.28
CA ALA A 107 15.11 4.13 11.00
C ALA A 107 14.54 4.40 12.41
N MET A 108 13.40 3.82 12.77
CA MET A 108 12.79 4.07 14.07
C MET A 108 13.43 3.21 15.18
N PRO A 109 13.74 3.80 16.35
CA PRO A 109 14.05 3.02 17.54
C PRO A 109 12.81 2.19 17.92
N GLY A 110 13.01 0.96 18.38
CA GLY A 110 11.94 -0.03 18.58
C GLY A 110 10.70 0.51 19.30
N GLY A 111 9.52 0.00 18.92
CA GLY A 111 8.23 0.40 19.49
C GLY A 111 7.11 0.76 18.49
N PHE A 112 7.39 0.74 17.19
CA PHE A 112 6.41 1.02 16.13
C PHE A 112 6.11 -0.18 15.22
N GLU A 113 6.62 -1.35 15.55
CA GLU A 113 6.44 -2.58 14.76
C GLU A 113 4.97 -2.99 14.72
N ASP A 114 4.27 -2.80 15.84
CA ASP A 114 2.84 -3.05 16.01
C ASP A 114 1.95 -1.91 15.50
N GLN A 115 2.53 -0.84 14.94
CA GLN A 115 1.74 0.25 14.37
C GLN A 115 0.98 -0.28 13.14
N ARG A 116 -0.35 -0.18 13.17
CA ARG A 116 -1.20 -0.53 12.02
C ARG A 116 -1.04 0.51 10.92
N VAL A 117 -1.07 0.06 9.67
CA VAL A 117 -1.03 0.88 8.46
C VAL A 117 -2.23 0.52 7.61
N ILE A 118 -3.00 1.51 7.19
CA ILE A 118 -4.08 1.33 6.22
C ILE A 118 -3.52 1.65 4.83
N LEU A 119 -3.73 0.76 3.88
CA LEU A 119 -3.35 0.93 2.49
C LEU A 119 -4.58 0.84 1.61
N GLU A 120 -4.80 1.88 0.83
CA GLU A 120 -5.76 1.93 -0.27
C GLU A 120 -4.98 1.91 -1.57
N LEU A 121 -5.20 0.88 -2.38
CA LEU A 121 -4.58 0.75 -3.69
C LEU A 121 -5.65 0.75 -4.76
N GLU A 122 -5.53 1.68 -5.70
CA GLU A 122 -6.29 1.70 -6.94
C GLU A 122 -5.45 1.09 -8.07
N VAL A 123 -6.05 0.14 -8.79
CA VAL A 123 -5.44 -0.61 -9.89
C VAL A 123 -6.18 -0.27 -11.17
N MET A 124 -5.42 0.23 -12.15
CA MET A 124 -5.93 0.56 -13.48
C MET A 124 -5.35 -0.40 -14.52
N ASP A 125 -6.06 -0.59 -15.64
CA ASP A 125 -5.52 -1.32 -16.78
C ASP A 125 -4.44 -0.46 -17.47
N GLN A 126 -3.29 -1.06 -17.80
CA GLN A 126 -2.25 -0.40 -18.59
C GLN A 126 -2.74 -0.10 -20.02
N SER A 127 -3.68 -0.89 -20.53
CA SER A 127 -4.19 -0.83 -21.90
C SER A 127 -5.19 0.29 -22.13
N SER A 128 -5.70 0.94 -21.08
CA SER A 128 -6.74 1.97 -21.18
C SER A 128 -6.24 3.31 -21.76
N GLU A 129 -4.95 3.42 -22.11
CA GLU A 129 -4.37 4.64 -22.69
C GLU A 129 -4.54 4.73 -24.22
N PHE A 130 -5.09 3.70 -24.87
CA PHE A 130 -5.42 3.73 -26.31
C PHE A 130 -6.80 3.15 -26.60
N PRO A 131 -7.73 3.91 -27.23
CA PRO A 131 -8.96 3.30 -27.75
C PRO A 131 -8.57 2.27 -28.81
N ALA A 132 -8.98 1.02 -28.61
CA ALA A 132 -8.76 -0.06 -29.54
C ALA A 132 -9.19 0.35 -30.96
N VAL A 133 -8.21 0.51 -31.86
CA VAL A 133 -8.50 0.59 -33.29
C VAL A 133 -9.15 -0.74 -33.68
N SER A 134 -10.46 -0.69 -33.90
CA SER A 134 -11.29 -1.79 -34.36
C SER A 134 -10.71 -2.33 -35.66
N ARG A 135 -9.98 -3.45 -35.59
CA ARG A 135 -9.60 -4.23 -36.77
C ARG A 135 -10.86 -4.84 -37.35
N ARG A 136 -11.49 -4.13 -38.30
CA ARG A 136 -12.47 -4.70 -39.21
C ARG A 136 -11.81 -5.88 -39.94
N ARG A 137 -12.24 -7.10 -39.63
CA ARG A 137 -12.04 -8.24 -40.52
C ARG A 137 -12.96 -8.02 -41.72
N SER A 138 -12.39 -7.60 -42.84
CA SER A 138 -13.06 -7.73 -44.13
C SER A 138 -13.12 -9.21 -44.47
N VAL A 139 -14.35 -9.69 -44.72
CA VAL A 139 -14.63 -10.98 -45.38
C VAL A 139 -14.32 -10.85 -46.86
#